data_AF-A0A7X7NCD8-F1
#
_entry.id   AF-A0A7X7NCD8-F1
#
_cell.length_a   1.000
_cell.length_b   1.000
_cell.length_c   1.000
_cell.angle_alpha   90.00
_cell.angle_beta   90.00
_cell.angle_gamma   90.00
#
_symmetry.space_group_name_H-M   'P 1'
#
loop_
_entity.id
_entity.type
_entity.pdbx_description
1 polymer ?
#
loop_
_entity_poly.entity_id
_entity_poly.type
_entity_poly.pdbx_seq_one_letter_code
_entity_poly.pdbx_strand_id
1 'polypeptide(L)'
;MHLWIFIAVLIMVVISTQLIRWLLRESFKYRWVFHSISRRRRSPNNVPEPINIYLMICDHYQPFWGHVSQEIAEHRVVTWCREYPRIAREHTDWRGKNPVHTFFYSEEDYNPQFLDSLSRLSKEGIADVELLVAHQHDTPANFKRKIDEFRDVLFYHHGLLRKNEGGQINYGFIHGYGALNNSRPDQRWCGVDNEIPILKESGCYADFTYPYASYVTRPSNVNSIYFASDISGKVGAHQQGYYAQRDVWSEDDLLLIQGPLALNWKSRRFILFPSIENGSLS
;
A
#
# COMPACT_ATOMS: atom_id res chain seq x y z
N MET A 1 -34.95 -26.74 39.62
CA MET A 1 -34.85 -25.26 39.67
C MET A 1 -33.41 -24.77 39.40
N HIS A 2 -32.40 -25.30 40.09
CA HIS A 2 -31.00 -24.88 39.92
C HIS A 2 -30.41 -25.10 38.51
N LEU A 3 -30.79 -26.19 37.81
CA LEU A 3 -30.32 -26.45 36.45
C LEU A 3 -30.76 -25.36 35.44
N TRP A 4 -32.01 -24.89 35.52
CA TRP A 4 -32.53 -23.84 34.64
C TRP A 4 -31.87 -22.48 34.89
N ILE A 5 -31.57 -22.17 36.16
CA ILE A 5 -30.82 -20.95 36.52
C ILE A 5 -29.39 -21.05 35.97
N PHE A 6 -28.74 -22.20 36.11
CA PHE A 6 -27.39 -22.43 35.57
C PHE A 6 -27.36 -22.29 34.04
N ILE A 7 -28.33 -22.88 33.33
CA ILE A 7 -28.45 -22.77 31.87
C ILE A 7 -28.69 -21.30 31.46
N ALA A 8 -29.58 -20.57 32.15
CA ALA A 8 -29.85 -19.16 31.84
C ALA A 8 -28.62 -18.28 32.04
N VAL A 9 -27.84 -18.50 33.12
CA VAL A 9 -26.58 -17.80 33.37
C VAL A 9 -25.56 -18.12 32.28
N LEU A 10 -25.41 -19.39 31.89
CA LEU A 10 -24.50 -19.79 30.81
C LEU A 10 -24.86 -19.11 29.48
N ILE A 11 -26.16 -19.09 29.12
CA ILE A 11 -26.65 -18.41 27.91
C ILE A 11 -26.34 -16.91 27.98
N MET A 12 -26.59 -16.24 29.11
CA MET A 12 -26.27 -14.81 29.26
C MET A 12 -24.77 -14.54 29.12
N VAL A 13 -23.91 -15.40 29.66
CA VAL A 13 -22.44 -15.27 29.50
C VAL A 13 -22.04 -15.45 28.03
N VAL A 14 -22.59 -16.44 27.32
CA VAL A 14 -22.31 -16.62 25.88
C VAL A 14 -22.80 -15.41 25.07
N ILE A 15 -24.02 -14.93 25.30
CA ILE A 15 -24.55 -13.74 24.59
C ILE A 15 -23.69 -12.52 24.88
N SER A 16 -23.34 -12.27 26.15
CA SER A 16 -22.53 -11.12 26.55
C SER A 16 -21.13 -11.18 25.94
N THR A 17 -20.48 -12.35 25.93
CA THR A 17 -19.16 -12.52 25.31
C THR A 17 -19.20 -12.33 23.80
N GLN A 18 -20.25 -12.80 23.11
CA GLN A 18 -20.43 -12.57 21.67
C GLN A 18 -20.70 -11.09 21.37
N LEU A 19 -21.52 -10.41 22.18
CA LEU A 19 -21.77 -8.97 22.05
C LEU A 19 -20.49 -8.16 22.26
N ILE A 20 -19.70 -8.47 23.29
CA ILE A 20 -18.41 -7.83 23.54
C ILE A 20 -17.45 -8.06 22.37
N ARG A 21 -17.33 -9.29 21.86
CA ARG A 21 -16.50 -9.59 20.68
C ARG A 21 -16.95 -8.81 19.45
N TRP A 22 -18.25 -8.70 19.22
CA TRP A 22 -18.81 -7.93 18.12
C TRP A 22 -18.50 -6.44 18.25
N LEU A 23 -18.73 -5.85 19.44
CA LEU A 23 -18.40 -4.45 19.72
C LEU A 23 -16.90 -4.15 19.57
N LEU A 24 -16.03 -5.05 20.05
CA LEU A 24 -14.57 -4.92 19.88
C LEU A 24 -14.17 -4.99 18.41
N ARG A 25 -14.77 -5.89 17.62
CA ARG A 25 -14.52 -5.99 16.18
C ARG A 25 -15.00 -4.75 15.42
N GLU A 26 -16.17 -4.22 15.76
CA GLU A 26 -16.69 -2.99 15.14
C GLU A 26 -15.85 -1.77 15.50
N SER A 27 -15.40 -1.65 16.76
CA SER A 27 -14.52 -0.55 17.18
C SER A 27 -13.14 -0.60 16.52
N PHE A 28 -12.63 -1.79 16.18
CA PHE A 28 -11.36 -1.95 15.45
C PHE A 28 -11.36 -1.19 14.12
N LYS A 29 -12.50 -1.17 13.41
CA LYS A 29 -12.68 -0.44 12.13
C LYS A 29 -12.44 1.06 12.27
N TYR A 30 -12.60 1.60 13.47
CA TYR A 30 -12.51 3.03 13.77
C TYR A 30 -11.26 3.39 14.59
N ARG A 31 -10.34 2.45 14.86
CA ARG A 31 -9.10 2.73 15.62
C ARG A 31 -8.26 3.85 15.00
N TRP A 32 -8.26 3.94 13.68
CA TRP A 32 -7.60 5.01 12.94
C TRP A 32 -8.14 6.40 13.28
N VAL A 33 -9.41 6.53 13.70
CA VAL A 33 -10.01 7.81 14.11
C VAL A 33 -9.27 8.36 15.33
N PHE A 34 -8.95 7.50 16.31
CA PHE A 34 -8.16 7.92 17.47
C PHE A 34 -6.75 8.38 17.06
N HIS A 35 -6.11 7.71 16.10
CA HIS A 35 -4.84 8.17 15.53
C HIS A 35 -4.96 9.53 14.83
N SER A 36 -6.06 9.79 14.12
CA SER A 36 -6.28 11.08 13.46
C SER A 36 -6.45 12.24 14.45
N ILE A 37 -7.05 11.98 15.62
CA ILE A 37 -7.28 12.98 16.67
C ILE A 37 -6.04 13.18 17.52
N SER A 38 -5.32 12.11 17.88
CA SER A 38 -4.14 12.16 18.74
C SER A 38 -2.91 12.79 18.07
N ARG A 39 -2.88 12.87 16.73
CA ARG A 39 -1.82 13.55 15.98
C ARG A 39 -1.92 15.08 16.01
N ARG A 40 -2.96 15.66 16.62
CA ARG A 40 -3.01 17.10 16.88
C ARG A 40 -1.96 17.49 17.93
N ARG A 41 -0.97 18.26 17.47
CA ARG A 41 0.06 18.98 18.23
C ARG A 41 1.20 18.13 18.78
N ARG A 42 2.03 17.60 17.89
CA ARG A 42 3.47 17.88 18.07
C ARG A 42 3.74 19.11 17.23
N SER A 43 3.93 20.26 17.88
CA SER A 43 4.67 21.33 17.24
C SER A 43 5.96 20.70 16.72
N PRO A 44 6.48 21.08 15.53
CA PRO A 44 7.89 20.89 15.31
C PRO A 44 8.55 21.42 16.59
N ASN A 45 9.29 20.56 17.30
CA ASN A 45 10.22 21.10 18.28
C ASN A 45 11.02 22.17 17.54
N ASN A 46 11.49 23.22 18.20
CA ASN A 46 12.43 24.17 17.58
C ASN A 46 13.70 23.40 17.22
N VAL A 47 13.67 22.67 16.10
CA VAL A 47 14.80 21.96 15.54
C VAL A 47 15.58 23.05 14.82
N PRO A 48 16.80 23.37 15.27
CA PRO A 48 17.59 24.43 14.66
C PRO A 48 18.03 24.08 13.22
N GLU A 49 17.88 22.82 12.82
CA GLU A 49 18.27 22.31 11.51
C GLU A 49 17.10 22.26 10.52
N PRO A 50 17.36 22.42 9.20
CA PRO A 50 16.35 22.22 8.17
C PRO A 50 15.70 20.83 8.23
N ILE A 51 14.37 20.79 8.11
CA ILE A 51 13.61 19.55 8.03
C ILE A 51 13.52 19.12 6.56
N ASN A 52 14.01 17.93 6.25
CA ASN A 52 13.78 17.30 4.94
C ASN A 52 12.39 16.67 4.91
N ILE A 53 11.59 17.03 3.91
CA ILE A 53 10.26 16.46 3.69
C ILE A 53 10.32 15.60 2.43
N TYR A 54 9.96 14.32 2.60
CA TYR A 54 9.75 13.42 1.47
C TYR A 54 8.24 13.32 1.24
N LEU A 55 7.80 13.69 0.05
CA LEU A 55 6.44 13.53 -0.41
C LEU A 55 6.43 12.48 -1.51
N MET A 56 5.51 11.54 -1.40
CA MET A 56 5.33 10.47 -2.37
C MET A 56 3.84 10.31 -2.63
N ILE A 57 3.49 10.21 -3.90
CA ILE A 57 2.14 9.93 -4.37
C ILE A 57 2.23 8.57 -5.04
N CYS A 58 1.57 7.58 -4.44
CA CYS A 58 1.46 6.23 -4.98
C CYS A 58 -0.01 5.97 -5.26
N ASP A 59 -0.30 5.41 -6.43
CA ASP A 59 -1.62 4.88 -6.75
C ASP A 59 -1.49 3.68 -7.67
N HIS A 60 -2.57 2.93 -7.80
CA HIS A 60 -2.70 1.86 -8.76
C HIS A 60 -2.67 2.47 -10.17
N TYR A 61 -1.64 2.15 -10.96
CA TYR A 61 -1.59 2.56 -12.35
C TYR A 61 -2.10 1.43 -13.26
N GLN A 62 -3.37 1.56 -13.64
CA GLN A 62 -4.11 0.58 -14.45
C GLN A 62 -4.69 1.25 -15.69
N PRO A 63 -3.94 1.32 -16.81
CA PRO A 63 -4.43 1.91 -18.06
C PRO A 63 -5.80 1.37 -18.49
N PHE A 64 -6.09 0.09 -18.25
CA PHE A 64 -7.35 -0.55 -18.64
C PHE A 64 -8.43 -0.51 -17.55
N TRP A 65 -8.21 0.23 -16.45
CA TRP A 65 -9.18 0.34 -15.35
C TRP A 65 -10.59 0.67 -15.86
N GLY A 66 -11.56 -0.13 -15.43
CA GLY A 66 -12.95 -0.07 -15.89
C GLY A 66 -13.23 -0.86 -17.18
N HIS A 67 -12.34 -1.78 -17.57
CA HIS A 67 -12.48 -2.63 -18.76
C HIS A 67 -12.66 -1.82 -20.05
N VAL A 68 -11.88 -0.75 -20.20
CA VAL A 68 -11.95 0.15 -21.34
C VAL A 68 -11.25 -0.42 -22.57
N SER A 69 -11.53 0.16 -23.75
CA SER A 69 -10.86 -0.23 -25.00
C SER A 69 -9.37 0.14 -24.99
N GLN A 70 -8.59 -0.49 -25.88
CA GLN A 70 -7.19 -0.15 -26.15
C GLN A 70 -7.01 1.35 -26.42
N GLU A 71 -7.89 1.95 -27.22
CA GLU A 71 -7.84 3.37 -27.58
C GLU A 71 -7.97 4.28 -26.35
N ILE A 72 -8.87 3.95 -25.41
CA ILE A 72 -9.04 4.72 -24.18
C ILE A 72 -7.83 4.54 -23.26
N ALA A 73 -7.33 3.31 -23.12
CA ALA A 73 -6.13 3.03 -22.33
C ALA A 73 -4.90 3.77 -22.87
N GLU A 74 -4.71 3.75 -24.20
CA GLU A 74 -3.64 4.49 -24.87
C GLU A 74 -3.78 6.00 -24.67
N HIS A 75 -5.00 6.54 -24.84
CA HIS A 75 -5.26 7.96 -24.58
C HIS A 75 -4.89 8.37 -23.15
N ARG A 76 -5.18 7.52 -22.14
CA ARG A 76 -4.76 7.76 -20.75
C ARG A 76 -3.24 7.83 -20.62
N VAL A 77 -2.51 6.87 -21.18
CA VAL A 77 -1.04 6.82 -21.11
C VAL A 77 -0.42 8.02 -21.84
N VAL A 78 -0.88 8.33 -23.05
CA VAL A 78 -0.42 9.49 -23.83
C VAL A 78 -0.66 10.79 -23.07
N THR A 79 -1.81 10.91 -22.40
CA THR A 79 -2.12 12.08 -21.57
C THR A 79 -1.11 12.22 -20.43
N TRP A 80 -0.80 11.13 -19.72
CA TRP A 80 0.24 11.13 -18.69
C TRP A 80 1.62 11.54 -19.24
N CYS A 81 2.05 10.92 -20.34
CA CYS A 81 3.32 11.23 -21.00
C CYS A 81 3.42 12.67 -21.51
N ARG A 82 2.30 13.33 -21.78
CA ARG A 82 2.26 14.73 -22.25
C ARG A 82 2.17 15.73 -21.10
N GLU A 83 1.21 15.54 -20.21
CA GLU A 83 0.84 16.56 -19.20
C GLU A 83 1.75 16.52 -17.98
N TYR A 84 2.12 15.32 -17.50
CA TYR A 84 2.90 15.22 -16.28
C TYR A 84 4.28 15.88 -16.41
N PRO A 85 5.06 15.67 -17.49
CA PRO A 85 6.33 16.36 -17.66
C PRO A 85 6.20 17.89 -17.70
N ARG A 86 5.09 18.40 -18.26
CA ARG A 86 4.81 19.84 -18.28
C ARG A 86 4.68 20.39 -16.86
N ILE A 87 3.87 19.72 -16.03
CA ILE A 87 3.65 20.11 -14.63
C ILE A 87 4.92 19.94 -13.79
N ALA A 88 5.60 18.80 -13.92
CA ALA A 88 6.80 18.50 -13.14
C ALA A 88 7.92 19.53 -13.38
N ARG A 89 8.09 20.00 -14.63
CA ARG A 89 9.13 20.97 -15.00
C ARG A 89 8.87 22.38 -14.47
N GLU A 90 7.66 22.68 -13.99
CA GLU A 90 7.34 23.96 -13.33
C GLU A 90 7.84 24.01 -11.87
N HIS A 91 8.33 22.88 -11.34
CA HIS A 91 8.74 22.74 -9.94
C HIS A 91 10.12 22.11 -9.80
N THR A 92 10.90 22.54 -8.82
CA THR A 92 12.18 21.92 -8.46
C THR A 92 12.32 21.82 -6.94
N ASP A 93 12.93 20.73 -6.49
CA ASP A 93 13.33 20.58 -5.09
C ASP A 93 14.62 21.37 -4.79
N TRP A 94 15.07 21.32 -3.54
CA TRP A 94 16.30 22.01 -3.12
C TRP A 94 17.57 21.49 -3.81
N ARG A 95 17.52 20.31 -4.43
CA ARG A 95 18.61 19.71 -5.22
C ARG A 95 18.49 20.02 -6.71
N GLY A 96 17.51 20.84 -7.11
CA GLY A 96 17.24 21.16 -8.51
C GLY A 96 16.58 20.04 -9.30
N LYS A 97 16.03 19.02 -8.64
CA LYS A 97 15.32 17.92 -9.30
C LYS A 97 13.83 18.23 -9.42
N ASN A 98 13.25 17.88 -10.56
CA ASN A 98 11.80 17.92 -10.72
C ASN A 98 11.13 16.83 -9.86
N PRO A 99 9.85 16.98 -9.50
CA PRO A 99 9.07 15.90 -8.92
C PRO A 99 9.12 14.65 -9.80
N VAL A 100 9.23 13.48 -9.16
CA VAL A 100 9.20 12.18 -9.83
C VAL A 100 7.87 11.50 -9.51
N HIS A 101 7.16 11.04 -10.52
CA HIS A 101 5.93 10.24 -10.34
C HIS A 101 6.24 8.75 -10.49
N THR A 102 5.89 7.98 -9.47
CA THR A 102 6.08 6.53 -9.47
C THR A 102 4.79 5.83 -9.88
N PHE A 103 4.81 5.22 -11.07
CA PHE A 103 3.71 4.43 -11.60
C PHE A 103 3.80 2.99 -11.09
N PHE A 104 2.92 2.59 -10.17
CA PHE A 104 2.78 1.17 -9.81
C PHE A 104 1.94 0.48 -10.89
N TYR A 105 2.63 -0.01 -11.92
CA TYR A 105 2.02 -0.50 -13.15
C TYR A 105 1.48 -1.92 -12.94
N SER A 106 0.22 -2.14 -13.31
CA SER A 106 -0.42 -3.45 -13.12
C SER A 106 0.12 -4.50 -14.08
N GLU A 107 0.54 -5.63 -13.51
CA GLU A 107 0.94 -6.82 -14.28
C GLU A 107 -0.17 -7.30 -15.24
N GLU A 108 -1.43 -7.24 -14.82
CA GLU A 108 -2.59 -7.63 -15.64
C GLU A 108 -2.80 -6.71 -16.85
N ASP A 109 -2.33 -5.47 -16.77
CA ASP A 109 -2.44 -4.45 -17.82
C ASP A 109 -1.17 -4.37 -18.69
N TYR A 110 -0.28 -5.38 -18.64
CA TYR A 110 0.98 -5.37 -19.39
C TYR A 110 0.76 -5.06 -20.86
N ASN A 111 1.30 -3.93 -21.30
CA ASN A 111 1.36 -3.55 -22.70
C ASN A 111 2.75 -2.95 -22.98
N PRO A 112 3.55 -3.53 -23.88
CA PRO A 112 4.93 -3.10 -24.11
C PRO A 112 5.01 -1.65 -24.60
N GLN A 113 4.06 -1.20 -25.43
CA GLN A 113 4.06 0.17 -25.97
C GLN A 113 3.79 1.21 -24.87
N PHE A 114 2.94 0.87 -23.90
CA PHE A 114 2.64 1.75 -22.76
C PHE A 114 3.86 1.85 -21.85
N LEU A 115 4.49 0.72 -21.51
CA LEU A 115 5.70 0.70 -20.69
C LEU A 115 6.91 1.36 -21.38
N ASP A 116 7.06 1.22 -22.70
CA ASP A 116 8.10 1.93 -23.45
C ASP A 116 7.89 3.45 -23.40
N SER A 117 6.64 3.91 -23.41
CA SER A 117 6.31 5.32 -23.26
C SER A 117 6.65 5.85 -21.86
N LEU A 118 6.36 5.07 -20.82
CA LEU A 118 6.73 5.42 -19.44
C LEU A 118 8.25 5.34 -19.19
N SER A 119 8.94 4.38 -19.81
CA SER A 119 10.42 4.25 -19.75
C SER A 119 11.13 5.49 -20.28
N ARG A 120 10.57 6.19 -21.28
CA ARG A 120 11.11 7.47 -21.75
C ARG A 120 11.05 8.54 -20.65
N LEU A 121 9.94 8.64 -19.92
CA LEU A 121 9.80 9.57 -18.79
C LEU A 121 10.78 9.22 -17.66
N SER A 122 11.01 7.93 -17.41
CA SER A 122 11.97 7.49 -16.40
C SER A 122 13.40 7.84 -16.76
N LYS A 123 13.79 7.68 -18.03
CA LYS A 123 15.09 8.14 -18.54
C LYS A 123 15.30 9.64 -18.45
N GLU A 124 14.22 10.43 -18.50
CA GLU A 124 14.25 11.88 -18.27
C GLU A 124 14.36 12.24 -16.77
N GLY A 125 14.28 11.26 -15.86
CA GLY A 125 14.41 11.48 -14.42
C GLY A 125 13.18 12.12 -13.76
N ILE A 126 12.02 12.02 -14.41
CA ILE A 126 10.74 12.57 -13.92
C ILE A 126 9.71 11.48 -13.61
N ALA A 127 9.99 10.22 -13.91
CA ALA A 127 9.10 9.12 -13.55
C ALA A 127 9.87 7.89 -13.08
N ASP A 128 9.19 7.04 -12.31
CA ASP A 128 9.62 5.68 -12.03
C ASP A 128 8.46 4.72 -12.29
N VAL A 129 8.76 3.45 -12.48
CA VAL A 129 7.76 2.38 -12.63
C VAL A 129 8.09 1.29 -11.61
N GLU A 130 7.09 0.88 -10.85
CA GLU A 130 7.19 -0.13 -9.79
C GLU A 130 6.05 -1.16 -9.94
N LEU A 131 6.04 -2.22 -9.12
CA LEU A 131 5.15 -3.36 -9.34
C LEU A 131 3.79 -3.17 -8.66
N LEU A 132 2.71 -3.30 -9.45
CA LEU A 132 1.37 -3.57 -8.96
C LEU A 132 0.95 -4.97 -9.39
N VAL A 133 0.67 -5.85 -8.44
CA VAL A 133 0.23 -7.21 -8.73
C VAL A 133 -1.08 -7.51 -8.03
N ALA A 134 -2.07 -7.92 -8.83
CA ALA A 134 -3.30 -8.52 -8.36
C ALA A 134 -3.21 -10.04 -8.50
N HIS A 135 -3.66 -10.75 -7.46
CA HIS A 135 -3.75 -12.21 -7.47
C HIS A 135 -4.83 -12.71 -6.52
N GLN A 136 -5.40 -13.87 -6.84
CA GLN A 136 -6.49 -14.46 -6.06
C GLN A 136 -6.47 -15.99 -6.20
N HIS A 137 -6.73 -16.68 -5.09
CA HIS A 137 -6.60 -18.12 -4.91
C HIS A 137 -5.24 -18.66 -5.39
N ASP A 138 -4.18 -17.88 -5.12
CA ASP A 138 -2.84 -18.16 -5.61
C ASP A 138 -2.06 -19.11 -4.67
N THR A 139 -0.90 -19.58 -5.12
CA THR A 139 0.06 -20.38 -4.36
C THR A 139 1.38 -19.64 -4.22
N PRO A 140 2.19 -19.93 -3.17
CA PRO A 140 3.50 -19.30 -3.00
C PRO A 140 4.40 -19.37 -4.25
N ALA A 141 4.43 -20.54 -4.91
CA ALA A 141 5.26 -20.75 -6.09
C ALA A 141 4.79 -19.92 -7.29
N ASN A 142 3.48 -19.82 -7.51
CA ASN A 142 2.95 -19.07 -8.65
C ASN A 142 2.98 -17.56 -8.41
N PHE A 143 2.73 -17.10 -7.18
CA PHE A 143 2.94 -15.70 -6.81
C PHE A 143 4.40 -15.28 -6.99
N LYS A 144 5.36 -16.08 -6.51
CA LYS A 144 6.80 -15.83 -6.73
C LYS A 144 7.13 -15.73 -8.23
N ARG A 145 6.65 -16.70 -9.02
CA ARG A 145 6.87 -16.72 -10.47
C ARG A 145 6.35 -15.45 -11.14
N LYS A 146 5.13 -15.02 -10.81
CA LYS A 146 4.52 -13.80 -11.35
C LYS A 146 5.34 -12.55 -11.01
N ILE A 147 5.79 -12.43 -9.77
CA ILE A 147 6.64 -11.33 -9.31
C ILE A 147 7.97 -11.31 -10.07
N ASP A 148 8.65 -12.46 -10.15
CA ASP A 148 9.94 -12.58 -10.84
C ASP A 148 9.80 -12.23 -12.33
N GLU A 149 8.81 -12.81 -13.01
CA GLU A 149 8.56 -12.57 -14.44
C GLU A 149 8.28 -11.09 -14.71
N PHE A 150 7.39 -10.46 -13.94
CA PHE A 150 7.04 -9.05 -14.19
C PHE A 150 8.19 -8.10 -13.82
N ARG A 151 8.91 -8.34 -12.72
CA ARG A 151 10.15 -7.61 -12.37
C ARG A 151 11.17 -7.69 -13.50
N ASP A 152 11.40 -8.90 -14.01
CA ASP A 152 12.40 -9.16 -15.05
C ASP A 152 11.98 -8.53 -16.39
N VAL A 153 10.68 -8.52 -16.70
CA VAL A 153 10.14 -7.79 -17.87
C VAL A 153 10.42 -6.29 -17.75
N LEU A 154 10.09 -5.67 -16.61
CA LEU A 154 10.36 -4.24 -16.41
C LEU A 154 11.86 -3.92 -16.53
N PHE A 155 12.71 -4.74 -15.92
CA PHE A 155 14.15 -4.50 -15.93
C PHE A 155 14.82 -4.80 -17.28
N TYR A 156 14.72 -6.03 -17.77
CA TYR A 156 15.48 -6.47 -18.95
C TYR A 156 14.91 -5.97 -20.27
N HIS A 157 13.58 -5.83 -20.39
CA HIS A 157 12.96 -5.41 -21.66
C HIS A 157 12.80 -3.90 -21.76
N HIS A 158 12.40 -3.23 -20.67
CA HIS A 158 12.10 -1.80 -20.71
C HIS A 158 13.20 -0.92 -20.13
N GLY A 159 14.24 -1.51 -19.52
CA GLY A 159 15.29 -0.76 -18.84
C GLY A 159 14.77 0.07 -17.67
N LEU A 160 13.68 -0.39 -17.05
CA LEU A 160 13.09 0.17 -15.83
C LEU A 160 13.73 -0.51 -14.61
N LEU A 161 13.30 -0.12 -13.40
CA LEU A 161 13.85 -0.60 -12.13
C LEU A 161 15.38 -0.37 -12.01
N ARG A 162 15.96 -0.77 -10.89
CA ARG A 162 17.40 -0.64 -10.64
C ARG A 162 17.92 -1.84 -9.86
N LYS A 163 19.24 -1.98 -9.85
CA LYS A 163 19.90 -2.95 -8.97
C LYS A 163 20.35 -2.26 -7.68
N ASN A 164 20.22 -2.95 -6.55
CA ASN A 164 20.85 -2.53 -5.30
C ASN A 164 22.37 -2.78 -5.34
N GLU A 165 23.07 -2.39 -4.28
CA GLU A 165 24.53 -2.59 -4.16
C GLU A 165 24.95 -4.06 -4.25
N GLY A 166 24.07 -4.99 -3.84
CA GLY A 166 24.27 -6.44 -3.97
C GLY A 166 23.98 -7.00 -5.36
N GLY A 167 23.58 -6.17 -6.32
CA GLY A 167 23.30 -6.58 -7.71
C GLY A 167 21.92 -7.20 -7.93
N GLN A 168 21.05 -7.24 -6.92
CA GLN A 168 19.67 -7.70 -7.02
C GLN A 168 18.78 -6.59 -7.59
N ILE A 169 17.89 -6.93 -8.53
CA ILE A 169 16.90 -5.98 -9.05
C ILE A 169 15.92 -5.66 -7.92
N ASN A 170 15.78 -4.38 -7.56
CA ASN A 170 14.88 -3.95 -6.51
C ASN A 170 13.64 -3.25 -7.06
N TYR A 171 12.56 -3.32 -6.29
CA TYR A 171 11.29 -2.70 -6.65
C TYR A 171 10.42 -2.40 -5.43
N GLY A 172 9.48 -1.48 -5.59
CA GLY A 172 8.38 -1.20 -4.68
C GLY A 172 7.14 -2.00 -5.08
N PHE A 173 6.31 -2.35 -4.10
CA PHE A 173 5.15 -3.21 -4.31
C PHE A 173 3.83 -2.56 -3.88
N ILE A 174 2.79 -2.74 -4.70
CA ILE A 174 1.40 -2.59 -4.29
C ILE A 174 0.67 -3.90 -4.55
N HIS A 175 -0.01 -4.40 -3.52
CA HIS A 175 -0.93 -5.52 -3.62
C HIS A 175 -2.28 -5.02 -4.18
N GLY A 176 -2.66 -5.44 -5.39
CA GLY A 176 -3.81 -4.86 -6.12
C GLY A 176 -5.17 -5.00 -5.45
N TYR A 177 -5.37 -6.05 -4.64
CA TYR A 177 -6.58 -6.20 -3.82
C TYR A 177 -6.42 -5.80 -2.35
N GLY A 178 -5.25 -5.30 -1.98
CA GLY A 178 -4.93 -4.86 -0.63
C GLY A 178 -5.03 -5.95 0.44
N ALA A 179 -4.74 -7.21 0.10
CA ALA A 179 -4.93 -8.37 0.97
C ALA A 179 -3.62 -9.08 1.35
N LEU A 180 -2.52 -8.32 1.46
CA LEU A 180 -1.17 -8.81 1.73
C LEU A 180 -1.11 -9.89 2.84
N ASN A 181 -0.30 -10.93 2.64
CA ASN A 181 -0.22 -12.15 3.45
C ASN A 181 -1.59 -12.79 3.70
N ASN A 182 -2.45 -12.86 2.70
CA ASN A 182 -3.79 -13.44 2.80
C ASN A 182 -4.62 -12.87 3.97
N SER A 183 -4.47 -11.57 4.25
CA SER A 183 -4.99 -10.93 5.46
C SER A 183 -6.51 -10.81 5.52
N ARG A 184 -7.22 -11.11 4.44
CA ARG A 184 -8.68 -11.01 4.41
C ARG A 184 -9.30 -12.20 5.17
N PRO A 185 -10.27 -12.00 6.07
CA PRO A 185 -10.82 -13.08 6.90
C PRO A 185 -11.47 -14.24 6.13
N ASP A 186 -11.96 -14.00 4.92
CA ASP A 186 -12.53 -15.03 4.04
C ASP A 186 -11.52 -15.55 2.98
N GLN A 187 -10.25 -15.13 3.08
CA GLN A 187 -9.13 -15.58 2.26
C GLN A 187 -9.33 -15.42 0.74
N ARG A 188 -10.21 -14.49 0.35
CA ARG A 188 -10.37 -14.10 -1.06
C ARG A 188 -9.41 -12.95 -1.36
N TRP A 189 -9.09 -12.82 -2.66
CA TRP A 189 -8.25 -11.77 -3.21
C TRP A 189 -6.77 -11.83 -2.79
N CYS A 190 -6.31 -13.02 -2.40
CA CYS A 190 -4.91 -13.40 -2.18
C CYS A 190 -4.84 -14.94 -2.24
N GLY A 191 -4.33 -15.65 -1.24
CA GLY A 191 -4.14 -17.11 -1.22
C GLY A 191 -2.76 -17.53 -0.73
N VAL A 192 -1.87 -16.56 -0.49
CA VAL A 192 -0.49 -16.77 -0.06
C VAL A 192 -0.30 -16.17 1.32
N ASP A 193 -0.06 -17.02 2.31
CA ASP A 193 0.07 -16.58 3.71
C ASP A 193 1.44 -15.95 4.00
N ASN A 194 2.44 -16.24 3.17
CA ASN A 194 3.85 -15.87 3.31
C ASN A 194 4.35 -14.98 2.15
N GLU A 195 3.61 -13.92 1.79
CA GLU A 195 4.05 -13.01 0.71
C GLU A 195 5.29 -12.20 1.09
N ILE A 196 5.45 -11.78 2.36
CA ILE A 196 6.61 -11.03 2.84
C ILE A 196 7.96 -11.67 2.44
N PRO A 197 8.27 -12.94 2.77
CA PRO A 197 9.56 -13.53 2.44
C PRO A 197 9.74 -13.65 0.94
N ILE A 198 8.67 -13.98 0.20
CA ILE A 198 8.71 -14.07 -1.27
C ILE A 198 9.09 -12.70 -1.86
N LEU A 199 8.41 -11.64 -1.43
CA LEU A 199 8.68 -10.27 -1.86
C LEU A 199 10.11 -9.85 -1.54
N LYS A 200 10.61 -10.14 -0.34
CA LYS A 200 11.99 -9.81 0.08
C LYS A 200 13.02 -10.57 -0.76
N GLU A 201 12.85 -11.88 -0.92
CA GLU A 201 13.72 -12.74 -1.73
C GLU A 201 13.76 -12.31 -3.20
N SER A 202 12.68 -11.77 -3.74
CA SER A 202 12.64 -11.26 -5.12
C SER A 202 13.15 -9.82 -5.29
N GLY A 203 13.45 -9.11 -4.19
CA GLY A 203 14.05 -7.77 -4.21
C GLY A 203 13.11 -6.61 -3.85
N CYS A 204 11.94 -6.88 -3.28
CA CYS A 204 11.04 -5.84 -2.82
C CYS A 204 11.67 -5.03 -1.67
N TYR A 205 11.82 -3.72 -1.86
CA TYR A 205 12.38 -2.84 -0.83
C TYR A 205 11.30 -2.26 0.10
N ALA A 206 10.07 -2.10 -0.37
CA ALA A 206 8.95 -1.62 0.43
C ALA A 206 7.58 -1.93 -0.20
N ASP A 207 6.57 -2.08 0.65
CA ASP A 207 5.15 -2.12 0.31
C ASP A 207 4.48 -0.76 0.51
N PHE A 208 3.62 -0.41 -0.44
CA PHE A 208 2.87 0.86 -0.51
C PHE A 208 1.35 0.63 -0.59
N THR A 209 0.89 -0.55 -0.19
CA THR A 209 -0.51 -0.97 -0.35
C THR A 209 -1.47 -0.14 0.50
N TYR A 210 -1.02 0.34 1.66
CA TYR A 210 -1.89 0.98 2.65
C TYR A 210 -1.84 2.52 2.58
N PRO A 211 -2.98 3.22 2.72
CA PRO A 211 -4.13 2.87 3.56
C PRO A 211 -5.35 2.43 2.73
N TYR A 212 -5.22 1.31 2.02
CA TYR A 212 -6.28 0.64 1.27
C TYR A 212 -7.66 0.82 1.91
N ALA A 213 -8.60 1.32 1.12
CA ALA A 213 -9.86 1.90 1.63
C ALA A 213 -10.71 0.89 2.41
N SER A 214 -10.63 -0.40 2.06
CA SER A 214 -11.35 -1.46 2.77
C SER A 214 -10.82 -1.63 4.20
N TYR A 215 -11.69 -1.48 5.19
CA TYR A 215 -11.35 -1.70 6.59
C TYR A 215 -11.02 -3.17 6.90
N VAL A 216 -11.33 -4.11 5.99
CA VAL A 216 -11.28 -5.55 6.25
C VAL A 216 -9.85 -6.08 6.28
N THR A 217 -8.98 -5.58 5.41
CA THR A 217 -7.58 -6.01 5.28
C THR A 217 -6.60 -5.01 5.90
N ARG A 218 -7.08 -3.84 6.31
CA ARG A 218 -6.26 -2.76 6.83
C ARG A 218 -5.53 -3.18 8.12
N PRO A 219 -4.21 -2.95 8.22
CA PRO A 219 -3.46 -3.18 9.44
C PRO A 219 -3.91 -2.26 10.57
N SER A 220 -3.69 -2.67 11.82
CA SER A 220 -3.97 -1.83 12.99
C SER A 220 -3.04 -0.62 13.06
N ASN A 221 -1.80 -0.78 12.58
CA ASN A 221 -0.86 0.31 12.41
C ASN A 221 -1.32 1.11 11.19
N VAL A 222 -1.68 2.37 11.38
CA VAL A 222 -2.09 3.30 10.32
C VAL A 222 -1.21 4.55 10.37
N ASN A 223 -1.12 5.30 9.27
CA ASN A 223 -0.35 6.55 9.21
C ASN A 223 1.12 6.40 9.64
N SER A 224 1.73 5.25 9.36
CA SER A 224 3.01 4.85 9.92
C SER A 224 3.98 4.35 8.85
N ILE A 225 5.27 4.45 9.14
CA ILE A 225 6.34 3.76 8.43
C ILE A 225 6.88 2.72 9.41
N TYR A 226 6.84 1.45 9.05
CA TYR A 226 7.18 0.36 9.96
C TYR A 226 7.66 -0.87 9.21
N PHE A 227 8.46 -1.70 9.87
CA PHE A 227 8.88 -2.99 9.37
C PHE A 227 7.96 -4.09 9.90
N ALA A 228 7.69 -5.10 9.08
CA ALA A 228 6.99 -6.29 9.48
C ALA A 228 7.73 -7.55 9.02
N SER A 229 7.87 -8.48 9.95
CA SER A 229 8.35 -9.83 9.70
C SER A 229 7.21 -10.75 9.29
N ASP A 230 7.54 -11.80 8.55
CA ASP A 230 6.62 -12.90 8.34
C ASP A 230 6.47 -13.74 9.61
N ILE A 231 5.34 -14.44 9.73
CA ILE A 231 5.12 -15.40 10.79
C ILE A 231 4.59 -16.68 10.12
N SER A 232 5.44 -17.72 10.11
CA SER A 232 5.12 -18.98 9.44
C SER A 232 3.76 -19.53 9.87
N GLY A 233 2.92 -19.85 8.89
CA GLY A 233 1.57 -20.39 9.08
C GLY A 233 0.52 -19.37 9.55
N LYS A 234 0.82 -18.07 9.52
CA LYS A 234 -0.09 -17.02 9.99
C LYS A 234 -0.40 -16.00 8.90
N VAL A 235 -1.69 -15.89 8.57
CA VAL A 235 -2.22 -14.82 7.72
C VAL A 235 -2.03 -13.44 8.33
N GLY A 236 -1.87 -12.43 7.47
CA GLY A 236 -1.81 -11.03 7.85
C GLY A 236 -0.65 -10.68 8.78
N ALA A 237 0.50 -11.36 8.66
CA ALA A 237 1.67 -11.10 9.50
C ALA A 237 2.06 -9.60 9.50
N HIS A 238 1.94 -8.93 8.35
CA HIS A 238 2.21 -7.49 8.17
C HIS A 238 1.37 -6.55 9.07
N GLN A 239 0.30 -7.03 9.69
CA GLN A 239 -0.51 -6.23 10.63
C GLN A 239 0.22 -5.99 11.96
N GLN A 240 1.26 -6.78 12.24
CA GLN A 240 2.15 -6.64 13.38
C GLN A 240 3.52 -6.19 12.86
N GLY A 241 4.25 -5.44 13.67
CA GLY A 241 5.55 -4.91 13.26
C GLY A 241 6.06 -3.86 14.24
N TYR A 242 7.18 -3.25 13.88
CA TYR A 242 7.86 -2.23 14.68
C TYR A 242 8.13 -0.99 13.85
N TYR A 243 7.94 0.19 14.44
CA TYR A 243 8.12 1.46 13.73
C TYR A 243 9.54 1.60 13.20
N ALA A 244 9.67 2.13 11.98
CA ALA A 244 10.96 2.47 11.42
C ALA A 244 11.61 3.55 12.29
N GLN A 245 12.90 3.38 12.55
CA GLN A 245 13.71 4.29 13.35
C GLN A 245 14.93 4.70 12.54
N ARG A 246 15.52 5.83 12.92
CA ARG A 246 16.79 6.28 12.34
C ARG A 246 17.85 5.19 12.55
N ASP A 247 18.65 4.93 11.52
CA ASP A 247 19.76 3.98 11.54
C ASP A 247 19.35 2.52 11.84
N VAL A 248 18.05 2.20 11.74
CA VAL A 248 17.52 0.83 11.85
C VAL A 248 16.98 0.41 10.50
N TRP A 249 17.69 -0.50 9.85
CA TRP A 249 17.29 -1.14 8.61
C TRP A 249 17.23 -2.67 8.81
N SER A 250 16.25 -3.32 8.20
CA SER A 250 16.10 -4.77 8.24
C SER A 250 16.13 -5.34 6.83
N GLU A 251 17.08 -6.24 6.58
CA GLU A 251 17.16 -6.98 5.33
C GLU A 251 16.15 -8.12 5.27
N ASP A 252 15.67 -8.59 6.42
CA ASP A 252 14.74 -9.72 6.52
C ASP A 252 13.26 -9.27 6.51
N ASP A 253 12.98 -8.08 7.06
CA ASP A 253 11.61 -7.57 7.21
C ASP A 253 11.18 -6.68 6.05
N LEU A 254 9.88 -6.69 5.75
CA LEU A 254 9.30 -5.81 4.75
C LEU A 254 8.99 -4.44 5.34
N LEU A 255 9.52 -3.38 4.73
CA LEU A 255 9.16 -2.02 5.05
C LEU A 255 7.78 -1.70 4.48
N LEU A 256 6.84 -1.25 5.32
CA LEU A 256 5.54 -0.74 4.91
C LEU A 256 5.54 0.78 5.05
N ILE A 257 5.26 1.47 3.95
CA ILE A 257 5.12 2.93 3.91
C ILE A 257 3.67 3.26 3.62
N GLN A 258 2.97 3.77 4.64
CA GLN A 258 1.54 4.03 4.53
C GLN A 258 1.25 5.48 4.15
N GLY A 259 0.28 5.65 3.24
CA GLY A 259 -0.37 6.94 3.02
C GLY A 259 -1.27 7.38 4.18
N PRO A 260 -1.80 8.59 4.12
CA PRO A 260 -2.59 9.18 5.19
C PRO A 260 -3.99 8.57 5.28
N LEU A 261 -4.46 8.33 6.50
CA LEU A 261 -5.84 7.97 6.82
C LEU A 261 -6.33 8.82 8.00
N ALA A 262 -7.17 9.82 7.71
CA ALA A 262 -7.59 10.82 8.69
C ALA A 262 -9.03 11.30 8.47
N LEU A 263 -9.53 12.10 9.41
CA LEU A 263 -10.79 12.82 9.25
C LEU A 263 -10.54 14.12 8.48
N ASN A 264 -11.19 14.28 7.33
CA ASN A 264 -11.18 15.52 6.57
C ASN A 264 -12.33 16.42 7.04
N TRP A 265 -12.00 17.44 7.82
CA TRP A 265 -12.98 18.40 8.35
C TRP A 265 -13.35 19.52 7.36
N LYS A 266 -12.59 19.67 6.27
CA LYS A 266 -12.84 20.65 5.20
C LYS A 266 -13.94 20.14 4.27
N SER A 267 -13.98 18.83 4.00
CA SER A 267 -15.04 18.18 3.24
C SER A 267 -15.98 17.45 4.20
N ARG A 268 -17.22 17.92 4.33
CA ARG A 268 -18.21 17.35 5.26
C ARG A 268 -19.34 16.68 4.51
N ARG A 269 -19.67 15.46 4.91
CA ARG A 269 -20.88 14.77 4.46
C ARG A 269 -22.04 15.23 5.35
N PHE A 270 -23.15 15.63 4.72
CA PHE A 270 -24.35 16.14 5.42
C PHE A 270 -24.04 17.28 6.42
N ILE A 271 -23.05 18.13 6.13
CA ILE A 271 -22.64 19.33 6.91
C ILE A 271 -22.02 19.03 8.29
N LEU A 272 -22.31 17.89 8.92
CA LEU A 272 -21.92 17.56 10.30
C LEU A 272 -20.77 16.56 10.40
N PHE A 273 -20.66 15.62 9.49
CA PHE A 273 -19.68 14.53 9.61
C PHE A 273 -18.49 14.78 8.68
N PRO A 274 -17.25 14.75 9.19
CA PRO A 274 -16.07 14.82 8.33
C PRO A 274 -16.05 13.63 7.37
N SER A 275 -15.59 13.87 6.14
CA SER A 275 -15.26 12.79 5.20
C SER A 275 -13.95 12.09 5.62
N ILE A 276 -13.64 10.98 4.97
CA ILE A 276 -12.39 10.25 5.19
C ILE A 276 -11.34 10.83 4.23
N GLU A 277 -10.22 11.27 4.78
CA GLU A 277 -8.97 11.51 4.05
C GLU A 277 -8.24 10.18 3.93
N ASN A 278 -7.91 9.77 2.71
CA ASN A 278 -7.19 8.53 2.42
C ASN A 278 -5.99 8.74 1.48
N GLY A 279 -5.58 9.99 1.25
CA GLY A 279 -4.51 10.35 0.33
C GLY A 279 -4.97 10.50 -1.12
N SER A 280 -6.27 10.39 -1.40
CA SER A 280 -6.80 10.62 -2.76
C SER A 280 -6.61 12.07 -3.17
N LEU A 281 -6.14 12.27 -4.40
CA LEU A 281 -6.06 13.58 -5.04
C LEU A 281 -7.32 13.75 -5.91
N SER A 282 -8.12 14.77 -5.60
CA SER A 282 -9.40 15.10 -6.25
C SER A 282 -9.29 16.36 -7.10
#